data_AF-A0A1F9D8Y9-F1
#
_entry.id   AF-A0A1F9D8Y9-F1
#
_cell.length_a   1.000
_cell.length_b   1.000
_cell.length_c   1.000
_cell.angle_alpha   90.00
_cell.angle_beta   90.00
_cell.angle_gamma   90.00
#
_symmetry.space_group_name_H-M   'P 1'
#
loop_
_entity.id
_entity.type
_entity.pdbx_description
1 polymer ?
#
loop_
_entity_poly.entity_id
_entity_poly.type
_entity_poly.pdbx_seq_one_letter_code
_entity_poly.pdbx_strand_id
1 'polypeptide(L)'
;MGIILVWVLGIATILGGIAAIGYFRDKWREKQNWSETEEEVNDAWWQSSELKKNYEAQGFTDFSWSNSSRVAERILEGKEIVYGTDKKKRIKTKFVNKSGQILLCRKRT
;
A
#
# COMPACT_ATOMS: atom_id res chain seq x y z
N MET A 1 47.59 -22.25 19.43
CA MET A 1 47.34 -21.18 18.44
C MET A 1 45.95 -21.36 17.79
N GLY A 2 44.87 -21.48 18.58
CA GLY A 2 43.53 -21.81 18.04
C GLY A 2 42.36 -21.12 18.76
N ILE A 3 42.63 -20.37 19.83
CA ILE A 3 41.59 -19.73 20.65
C ILE A 3 41.22 -18.35 20.08
N ILE A 4 42.17 -17.63 19.47
CA ILE A 4 41.96 -16.25 18.98
C ILE A 4 40.96 -16.19 17.81
N LEU A 5 40.95 -17.20 16.93
CA LEU A 5 40.04 -17.26 15.78
C LEU A 5 38.55 -17.39 16.18
N VAL A 6 38.26 -18.06 17.29
CA VAL A 6 36.88 -18.31 17.74
C VAL A 6 36.20 -17.02 18.23
N TRP A 7 36.95 -16.15 18.90
CA TRP A 7 36.43 -14.87 19.40
C TRP A 7 36.12 -13.87 18.28
N VAL A 8 36.92 -13.87 17.20
CA VAL A 8 36.70 -12.99 16.04
C VAL A 8 35.45 -13.40 15.25
N LEU A 9 35.22 -14.72 15.09
CA LEU A 9 34.01 -15.24 14.45
C LEU A 9 32.74 -14.96 15.26
N GLY A 10 32.80 -15.04 16.59
CA GLY A 10 31.67 -14.71 17.47
C GLY A 10 31.23 -13.24 17.33
N ILE A 11 32.18 -12.31 17.28
CA ILE A 11 31.89 -10.86 17.18
C ILE A 11 31.32 -10.49 15.81
N ALA A 12 31.83 -11.09 14.71
CA ALA A 12 31.31 -10.86 13.37
C ALA A 12 29.83 -11.29 13.22
N THR A 13 29.44 -12.38 13.88
CA THR A 13 28.07 -12.91 13.85
C THR A 13 27.09 -12.00 14.59
N ILE A 14 27.53 -11.41 15.71
CA ILE A 14 26.72 -10.46 16.50
C ILE A 14 26.52 -9.15 15.74
N LEU A 15 27.59 -8.60 15.14
CA LEU A 15 27.51 -7.36 14.35
C LEU A 15 26.66 -7.53 13.08
N GLY A 16 26.81 -8.66 12.37
CA GLY A 16 25.97 -8.98 11.21
C GLY A 16 24.48 -9.14 11.57
N GLY A 17 24.18 -9.76 12.72
CA GLY A 17 22.82 -9.90 13.24
C GLY A 17 22.16 -8.57 13.62
N ILE A 18 22.91 -7.65 14.27
CA ILE A 18 22.40 -6.33 14.65
C ILE A 18 22.13 -5.46 13.42
N ALA A 19 22.99 -5.50 12.40
CA ALA A 19 22.79 -4.77 11.15
C ALA A 19 21.52 -5.24 10.41
N ALA A 20 21.26 -6.56 10.38
CA ALA A 20 20.04 -7.10 9.81
C ALA A 20 18.79 -6.63 10.57
N ILE A 21 18.81 -6.64 11.91
CA ILE A 21 17.69 -6.15 12.74
C ILE A 21 17.44 -4.65 12.49
N GLY A 22 18.49 -3.85 12.34
CA GLY A 22 18.39 -2.43 11.99
C GLY A 22 17.71 -2.21 10.63
N TYR A 23 18.15 -2.94 9.60
CA TYR A 23 17.56 -2.85 8.25
C TYR A 23 16.10 -3.30 8.22
N PHE A 24 15.74 -4.36 8.95
CA PHE A 24 14.35 -4.78 9.09
C PHE A 24 13.51 -3.76 9.86
N ARG A 25 14.03 -3.19 10.95
CA ARG A 25 13.33 -2.16 11.73
C ARG A 25 13.04 -0.91 10.91
N ASP A 26 13.97 -0.48 10.06
CA ASP A 26 13.79 0.72 9.22
C ASP A 26 12.74 0.50 8.12
N LYS A 27 12.77 -0.66 7.42
CA LYS A 27 11.70 -1.05 6.47
C LYS A 27 10.33 -1.16 7.13
N TRP A 28 10.25 -1.64 8.37
CA TRP A 28 8.99 -1.70 9.12
C TRP A 28 8.49 -0.30 9.51
N ARG A 29 9.38 0.62 9.83
CA ARG A 29 9.05 2.00 10.22
C ARG A 29 8.64 2.87 9.02
N GLU A 30 9.16 2.60 7.82
CA GLU A 30 8.67 3.20 6.58
C GLU A 30 7.25 2.73 6.21
N LYS A 31 6.94 1.43 6.43
CA LYS A 31 5.57 0.91 6.25
C LYS A 31 4.59 1.41 7.32
N GLN A 32 5.06 1.74 8.53
CA GLN A 32 4.20 2.16 9.65
C GLN A 32 3.63 3.59 9.56
N ASN A 33 4.05 4.42 8.61
CA ASN A 33 3.66 5.83 8.60
C ASN A 33 2.60 6.24 7.56
N TRP A 34 2.01 5.30 6.83
CA TRP A 34 0.84 5.60 6.01
C TRP A 34 -0.43 5.26 6.79
N SER A 35 -1.16 6.29 7.22
CA SER A 35 -2.47 6.10 7.84
C SER A 35 -3.48 5.78 6.75
N GLU A 36 -4.15 4.63 6.85
CA GLU A 36 -5.25 4.29 5.94
C GLU A 36 -6.56 4.79 6.54
N THR A 37 -7.29 5.61 5.78
CA THR A 37 -8.60 6.14 6.17
C THR A 37 -9.65 5.74 5.13
N GLU A 38 -10.91 5.66 5.52
CA GLU A 38 -12.02 5.44 4.60
C GLU A 38 -12.81 6.74 4.48
N GLU A 39 -13.17 7.11 3.24
CA GLU A 39 -14.00 8.27 2.97
C GLU A 39 -15.20 7.82 2.13
N GLU A 40 -16.39 8.14 2.62
CA GLU A 40 -17.62 7.87 1.90
C GLU A 40 -17.80 8.90 0.78
N VAL A 41 -17.88 8.41 -0.45
CA VAL A 41 -18.11 9.23 -1.64
C VAL A 41 -19.29 8.68 -2.44
N ASN A 42 -19.98 9.57 -3.14
CA ASN A 42 -21.04 9.16 -4.07
C ASN A 42 -20.50 9.11 -5.50
N ASP A 43 -21.27 8.47 -6.38
CA ASP A 43 -20.84 8.31 -7.78
C ASP A 43 -20.67 9.67 -8.48
N ALA A 44 -21.56 10.64 -8.20
CA ALA A 44 -21.48 11.98 -8.76
C ALA A 44 -20.14 12.67 -8.46
N TRP A 45 -19.67 12.58 -7.22
CA TRP A 45 -18.38 13.10 -6.79
C TRP A 45 -17.26 12.41 -7.57
N TRP A 46 -17.27 11.07 -7.64
CA TRP A 46 -16.24 10.31 -8.37
C TRP A 46 -16.18 10.71 -9.85
N GLN A 47 -17.33 10.82 -10.53
CA GLN A 47 -17.40 11.22 -11.93
C GLN A 47 -16.81 12.62 -12.17
N SER A 48 -17.01 13.56 -11.24
CA SER A 48 -16.47 14.92 -11.32
C SER A 48 -15.04 15.07 -10.80
N SER A 49 -14.49 14.04 -10.16
CA SER A 49 -13.22 14.16 -9.43
C SER A 49 -12.02 14.32 -10.36
N GLU A 50 -11.04 15.12 -9.94
CA GLU A 50 -9.74 15.17 -10.60
C GLU A 50 -8.98 13.84 -10.45
N LEU A 51 -9.27 13.07 -9.40
CA LEU A 51 -8.69 11.75 -9.20
C LEU A 51 -9.02 10.80 -10.34
N LYS A 52 -10.29 10.77 -10.79
CA LYS A 52 -10.68 9.96 -11.94
C LYS A 52 -9.86 10.33 -13.18
N LYS A 53 -9.74 11.62 -13.49
CA LYS A 53 -8.93 12.11 -14.62
C LYS A 53 -7.46 11.71 -14.49
N ASN A 54 -6.90 11.77 -13.29
CA ASN A 54 -5.51 11.36 -13.03
C ASN A 54 -5.30 9.85 -13.22
N TYR A 55 -6.26 9.03 -12.83
CA TYR A 55 -6.21 7.58 -13.06
C TYR A 55 -6.42 7.25 -14.54
N GLU A 56 -7.34 7.93 -15.23
CA GLU A 56 -7.52 7.80 -16.68
C GLU A 56 -6.26 8.17 -17.46
N ALA A 57 -5.59 9.25 -17.08
CA ALA A 57 -4.31 9.67 -17.68
C ALA A 57 -3.19 8.63 -17.47
N GLN A 58 -3.26 7.81 -16.41
CA GLN A 58 -2.34 6.69 -16.16
C GLN A 58 -2.72 5.41 -16.93
N GLY A 59 -3.84 5.43 -17.66
CA GLY A 59 -4.35 4.34 -18.48
C GLY A 59 -5.39 3.44 -17.80
N PHE A 60 -5.89 3.81 -16.63
CA PHE A 60 -6.98 3.10 -15.97
C PHE A 60 -8.32 3.48 -16.62
N THR A 61 -9.10 2.50 -17.07
CA THR A 61 -10.35 2.77 -17.79
C THR A 61 -11.56 2.03 -17.23
N ASP A 62 -11.36 0.91 -16.53
CA ASP A 62 -12.44 0.16 -15.90
C ASP A 62 -12.51 0.53 -14.43
N PHE A 63 -13.52 1.31 -14.05
CA PHE A 63 -13.79 1.70 -12.66
C PHE A 63 -15.08 1.02 -12.20
N SER A 64 -15.02 0.37 -11.04
CA SER A 64 -16.16 -0.41 -10.53
C SER A 64 -16.19 -0.44 -9.01
N TRP A 65 -17.38 -0.37 -8.44
CA TRP A 65 -17.62 -0.58 -7.02
C TRP A 65 -17.65 -2.08 -6.69
N SER A 66 -17.01 -2.48 -5.59
CA SER A 66 -17.00 -3.88 -5.14
C SER A 66 -17.17 -4.02 -3.64
N ASN A 67 -17.88 -5.06 -3.20
CA ASN A 67 -18.02 -5.35 -1.78
C ASN A 67 -16.65 -5.64 -1.16
N SER A 68 -16.40 -5.15 0.05
CA SER A 68 -15.14 -5.32 0.77
C SER A 68 -14.68 -6.79 0.84
N SER A 69 -15.62 -7.73 1.02
CA SER A 69 -15.34 -9.17 1.05
C SER A 69 -14.81 -9.74 -0.27
N ARG A 70 -15.10 -9.11 -1.40
CA ARG A 70 -14.68 -9.56 -2.74
C ARG A 70 -13.48 -8.80 -3.27
N VAL A 71 -13.01 -7.76 -2.58
CA VAL A 71 -11.88 -6.96 -3.04
C VAL A 71 -10.63 -7.80 -3.24
N ALA A 72 -10.34 -8.75 -2.33
CA ALA A 72 -9.19 -9.65 -2.48
C ALA A 72 -9.28 -10.49 -3.78
N GLU A 73 -10.46 -11.03 -4.09
CA GLU A 73 -10.73 -11.76 -5.34
C GLU A 73 -10.51 -10.86 -6.56
N ARG A 74 -11.06 -9.64 -6.55
CA ARG A 74 -10.91 -8.67 -7.65
C ARG A 74 -9.46 -8.23 -7.87
N ILE A 75 -8.65 -8.16 -6.82
CA ILE A 75 -7.24 -7.86 -6.94
C ILE A 75 -6.50 -8.99 -7.65
N LEU A 76 -6.84 -10.25 -7.36
CA LEU A 76 -6.30 -11.41 -8.08
C LEU A 76 -6.70 -11.42 -9.57
N GLU A 77 -7.88 -10.89 -9.90
CA GLU A 77 -8.34 -10.67 -11.28
C GLU A 77 -7.63 -9.49 -12.00
N GLY A 78 -6.71 -8.80 -11.32
CA GLY A 78 -5.95 -7.67 -11.86
C GLY A 78 -6.63 -6.31 -11.70
N LYS A 79 -7.59 -6.17 -10.77
CA LYS A 79 -8.10 -4.86 -10.33
C LYS A 79 -7.24 -4.28 -9.20
N GLU A 80 -7.25 -2.97 -9.06
CA GLU A 80 -6.52 -2.24 -8.03
C GLU A 80 -7.48 -1.32 -7.27
N ILE A 81 -7.24 -1.13 -5.97
CA ILE A 81 -8.04 -0.18 -5.18
C ILE A 81 -7.65 1.25 -5.55
N VAL A 82 -8.64 2.11 -5.75
CA VAL A 82 -8.40 3.54 -5.93
C VAL A 82 -8.10 4.17 -4.58
N TYR A 83 -6.96 4.84 -4.48
CA TYR A 83 -6.56 5.56 -3.27
C TYR A 83 -6.41 7.06 -3.55
N GLY A 84 -6.97 7.88 -2.67
CA GLY A 84 -6.56 9.27 -2.51
C GLY A 84 -5.30 9.32 -1.65
N THR A 85 -4.21 9.92 -2.14
CA THR A 85 -2.98 10.02 -1.35
C THR A 85 -2.70 11.47 -0.95
N ASP A 86 -2.68 11.75 0.34
CA ASP A 86 -2.11 13.00 0.88
C ASP A 86 -0.66 12.73 1.27
N LYS A 87 0.28 13.16 0.42
CA LYS A 87 1.73 12.97 0.66
C LYS A 87 2.25 13.79 1.85
N LYS A 88 1.60 14.90 2.20
CA LYS A 88 2.02 15.75 3.33
C LYS A 88 1.67 15.09 4.65
N LYS A 89 0.46 14.54 4.74
CA LYS A 89 -0.03 13.85 5.94
C LYS A 89 0.31 12.36 5.97
N ARG A 90 0.86 11.83 4.87
CA ARG A 90 1.07 10.39 4.65
C ARG A 90 -0.22 9.61 4.90
N ILE A 91 -1.33 10.06 4.30
CA ILE A 91 -2.63 9.41 4.42
C ILE A 91 -2.99 8.77 3.09
N LYS A 92 -3.50 7.55 3.14
CA LYS A 92 -4.13 6.86 2.02
C LYS A 92 -5.62 6.72 2.32
N THR A 93 -6.44 7.43 1.57
CA THR A 93 -7.89 7.37 1.68
C THR A 93 -8.43 6.34 0.69
N LYS A 94 -9.12 5.32 1.20
CA LYS A 94 -9.95 4.41 0.40
C LYS A 94 -11.32 5.04 0.21
N PHE A 95 -11.80 5.03 -1.03
CA PHE A 95 -13.14 5.52 -1.33
C PHE A 95 -14.15 4.40 -1.21
N VAL A 96 -15.16 4.62 -0.36
CA VAL A 96 -16.29 3.72 -0.17
C VAL A 96 -17.58 4.42 -0.56
N ASN A 97 -18.55 3.69 -1.09
CA ASN A 97 -19.88 4.26 -1.32
C ASN A 97 -20.79 4.06 -0.09
N LYS A 98 -22.00 4.64 -0.12
CA LYS A 98 -23.03 4.47 0.92
C LYS A 98 -23.36 3.02 1.27
N SER A 99 -23.12 2.08 0.35
CA SER A 99 -23.35 0.66 0.54
C SER A 99 -22.13 -0.08 1.10
N GLY A 100 -21.07 0.63 1.47
CA GLY A 100 -19.82 0.05 1.97
C GLY A 100 -18.97 -0.64 0.89
N GLN A 101 -19.22 -0.34 -0.38
CA GLN A 101 -18.45 -0.90 -1.48
C GLN A 101 -17.22 -0.03 -1.76
N ILE A 102 -16.09 -0.67 -2.00
CA ILE A 102 -14.80 -0.04 -2.27
C ILE A 102 -14.68 0.23 -3.77
N LEU A 103 -14.14 1.40 -4.13
CA LEU A 103 -13.84 1.75 -5.50
C LEU A 103 -12.59 1.03 -6.01
N LEU A 104 -12.75 0.28 -7.09
CA LEU A 104 -11.67 -0.40 -7.79
C LEU A 104 -11.48 0.19 -9.19
N CYS A 105 -10.26 0.09 -9.69
CA CYS A 105 -9.87 0.44 -11.05
C CYS A 105 -9.10 -0.70 -11.71
N ARG A 106 -9.06 -0.74 -13.03
CA ARG A 106 -8.19 -1.63 -13.80
C ARG A 106 -7.63 -0.92 -15.02
N LYS A 107 -6.35 -1.18 -15.28
CA LYS A 107 -5.67 -0.71 -16.48
C LYS A 107 -6.14 -1.53 -17.68
N ARG A 108 -6.48 -0.85 -18.77
CA ARG A 108 -6.75 -1.53 -20.04
C ARG A 108 -5.41 -2.01 -20.58
N THR A 109 -5.23 -3.33 -20.65
CA THR A 109 -4.10 -3.93 -21.35
C THR A 109 -4.25 -3.76 -22.85
#